data_AF-A0AAV8Z659-F1
#
_entry.id   AF-A0AAV8Z659-F1
#
_cell.length_a   1.000
_cell.length_b   1.000
_cell.length_c   1.000
_cell.angle_alpha   90.00
_cell.angle_beta   90.00
_cell.angle_gamma   90.00
#
_symmetry.space_group_name_H-M   'P 1'
#
loop_
_entity.id
_entity.type
_entity.pdbx_description
1 polymer ?
#
loop_
_entity_poly.entity_id
_entity_poly.type
_entity_poly.pdbx_seq_one_letter_code
_entity_poly.pdbx_strand_id
1 'polypeptide(L)' 'MEEAIYSAVPMVVIPFFVDQEHNGKLMESKGIAKVVNRISLKKEELIDAITEVVSNSRRFRNM' A
#
# COMPACT_ATOMS: atom_id res chain seq x y z
N MET A 1 -4.65 7.16 -5.64
CA MET A 1 -4.80 5.69 -5.77
C MET A 1 -5.03 5.32 -7.23
N GLU A 2 -5.98 5.94 -7.92
CA GLU A 2 -6.32 5.63 -9.32
C GLU A 2 -5.13 5.66 -10.30
N GLU A 3 -4.31 6.72 -10.30
CA GLU A 3 -3.16 6.83 -11.21
C GLU A 3 -2.13 5.71 -11.01
N ALA A 4 -1.88 5.34 -9.75
CA ALA A 4 -0.96 4.27 -9.41
C ALA A 4 -1.51 2.89 -9.80
N ILE A 5 -2.83 2.67 -9.64
CA ILE A 5 -3.51 1.47 -10.15
C ILE A 5 -3.39 1.44 -11.67
N TYR A 6 -3.78 2.50 -12.38
CA TYR A 6 -3.71 2.59 -13.84
C TYR A 6 -2.30 2.30 -14.38
N SER A 7 -1.27 2.76 -13.66
CA SER A 7 0.14 2.60 -14.05
C SER A 7 0.79 1.30 -13.54
N ALA A 8 0.03 0.40 -12.91
CA ALA A 8 0.53 -0.82 -12.27
C ALA A 8 1.70 -0.57 -11.30
N VAL A 9 1.65 0.55 -10.57
CA VAL A 9 2.66 0.94 -9.58
C VAL A 9 2.21 0.48 -8.19
N PRO A 10 3.00 -0.35 -7.50
CA PRO A 10 2.65 -0.82 -6.16
C PRO A 10 2.70 0.33 -5.13
N MET A 11 1.84 0.28 -4.12
CA MET A 11 1.68 1.38 -3.15
C MET A 11 1.91 0.97 -1.70
N VAL A 12 2.46 1.90 -0.91
CA VAL A 12 2.26 1.93 0.54
C VAL A 12 1.18 2.97 0.83
N VAL A 13 0.08 2.56 1.46
CA VAL A 13 -1.07 3.43 1.77
C VAL A 13 -1.07 3.77 3.25
N ILE A 14 -1.06 5.06 3.56
CA ILE A 14 -1.26 5.59 4.92
C ILE A 14 -2.63 6.27 4.93
N PRO A 15 -3.69 5.62 5.42
CA PRO A 15 -5.03 6.20 5.41
C PRO A 15 -5.13 7.34 6.42
N PHE A 16 -5.70 8.48 6.01
CA PHE A 16 -5.93 9.64 6.87
C PHE A 16 -7.37 9.74 7.33
N PHE A 17 -8.32 9.79 6.40
CA PHE A 17 -9.73 10.01 6.69
C PHE A 17 -10.64 9.30 5.69
N VAL A 18 -11.89 9.08 6.13
CA VAL A 18 -13.03 8.65 5.31
C VAL A 18 -12.79 7.30 4.61
N ASP A 19 -12.73 7.30 3.29
CA ASP A 19 -12.80 6.12 2.43
C ASP A 19 -11.45 5.45 2.21
N GLN A 20 -10.35 6.14 2.52
CA GLN A 20 -8.99 5.62 2.34
C GLN A 20 -8.73 4.34 3.13
N GLU A 21 -9.35 4.14 4.30
CA GLU A 21 -9.22 2.88 5.04
C GLU A 21 -9.85 1.71 4.28
N HIS A 22 -11.05 1.89 3.74
CA HIS A 22 -11.74 0.86 2.98
C HIS A 22 -11.02 0.58 1.66
N ASN A 23 -10.68 1.63 0.91
CA ASN A 23 -9.97 1.52 -0.36
C ASN A 23 -8.59 0.89 -0.19
N GLY A 24 -7.84 1.30 0.84
CA GLY A 24 -6.55 0.70 1.18
C GLY A 24 -6.66 -0.80 1.50
N LYS A 25 -7.62 -1.21 2.34
CA LYS A 25 -7.86 -2.63 2.67
C LYS A 25 -8.24 -3.45 1.43
N LEU A 26 -9.09 -2.91 0.56
CA LEU A 26 -9.44 -3.56 -0.70
C LEU A 26 -8.20 -3.76 -1.59
N MET A 27 -7.36 -2.73 -1.72
CA MET A 27 -6.12 -2.80 -2.49
C MET A 27 -5.10 -3.78 -1.91
N GLU A 28 -4.99 -3.85 -0.58
CA GLU A 28 -4.15 -4.84 0.10
C GLU A 28 -4.67 -6.26 -0.11
N SER A 29 -5.99 -6.48 -0.07
CA SER A 29 -6.59 -7.79 -0.35
C SER A 29 -6.39 -8.26 -1.80
N LYS A 30 -6.32 -7.31 -2.74
CA LYS A 30 -5.97 -7.56 -4.14
C LYS A 30 -4.46 -7.74 -4.36
N GLY A 31 -3.66 -7.54 -3.32
CA GLY A 31 -2.22 -7.68 -3.37
C GLY A 31 -1.49 -6.52 -4.02
N ILE A 32 -2.15 -5.40 -4.35
CA ILE A 32 -1.55 -4.26 -5.09
C ILE A 32 -1.06 -3.11 -4.19
N ALA A 33 -1.29 -3.21 -2.89
CA ALA A 33 -0.82 -2.25 -1.91
C ALA A 33 -0.47 -2.90 -0.57
N LYS A 34 0.34 -2.20 0.24
CA LYS A 34 0.54 -2.45 1.66
C LYS A 34 -0.10 -1.31 2.44
N VAL A 35 -0.94 -1.61 3.44
CA VAL A 35 -1.52 -0.58 4.30
C VAL A 35 -0.73 -0.50 5.60
N VAL A 36 -0.42 0.71 6.06
CA VAL A 36 0.23 0.92 7.36
C VAL A 36 -0.66 1.77 8.28
N ASN A 37 -0.60 1.50 9.57
CA ASN A 37 -1.44 2.18 10.55
C ASN A 37 -0.81 3.52 10.97
N ARG A 38 -1.43 4.64 10.58
CA ARG A 38 -0.96 6.00 10.87
C ARG A 38 -0.71 6.28 12.36
N ILE A 39 -1.49 5.70 13.27
CA ILE A 39 -1.43 5.99 14.72
C ILE A 39 -0.20 5.33 15.36
N SER A 40 0.11 4.10 14.95
CA SER A 40 1.24 3.34 15.51
C SER A 40 2.52 3.41 14.67
N LEU A 41 2.46 4.07 13.50
CA LEU A 41 3.53 4.01 12.50
C LEU A 41 4.88 4.49 13.05
N LYS A 42 5.87 3.62 12.99
CA LYS A 42 7.28 3.96 13.24
C LYS A 42 8.05 4.13 11.94
N LYS A 43 9.21 4.78 12.04
CA LYS A 43 10.12 4.97 10.90
C LYS A 43 10.50 3.63 10.27
N GLU A 44 10.86 2.66 11.11
CA GLU A 44 11.32 1.33 10.69
C GLU A 44 10.20 0.59 9.94
N GLU A 45 8.96 0.65 10.45
CA GLU A 45 7.79 0.04 9.82
C GLU A 45 7.50 0.63 8.43
N LEU A 46 7.69 1.95 8.26
CA LEU A 46 7.54 2.58 6.96
C LEU A 46 8.64 2.16 5.98
N ILE A 47 9.89 2.06 6.45
CA ILE A 47 11.02 1.59 5.64
C ILE A 47 10.79 0.14 5.22
N ASP A 48 10.33 -0.72 6.13
CA ASP A 48 10.04 -2.12 5.84
C ASP A 48 8.90 -2.25 4.83
N ALA A 49 7.83 -1.48 4.97
CA ALA A 49 6.72 -1.48 4.02
C ALA A 49 7.16 -1.05 2.61
N ILE A 50 7.99 0.00 2.50
CA ILE A 50 8.55 0.45 1.21
C ILE A 50 9.46 -0.65 0.63
N THR A 51 10.31 -1.24 1.46
CA THR A 51 11.23 -2.32 1.04
C THR A 51 10.47 -3.54 0.56
N GLU A 52 9.36 -3.90 1.23
CA GLU A 52 8.48 -5.01 0.86
C GLU A 52 7.88 -4.80 -0.54
N VAL A 53 7.28 -3.62 -0.79
CA VAL A 53 6.61 -3.35 -2.08
C VAL A 53 7.58 -3.24 -3.26
N VAL A 54 8.78 -2.71 -3.02
CA VAL A 54 9.83 -2.62 -4.06
C VAL A 54 10.46 -3.98 -4.36
N SER A 55 10.79 -4.75 -3.32
CA SER A 55 11.51 -6.02 -3.47
C SER A 55 10.61 -7.15 -3.96
N ASN A 56 9.33 -7.15 -3.58
CA ASN A 56 8.36 -8.18 -3.98
C ASN A 56 7.40 -7.68 -5.06
N SER A 57 7.95 -7.00 -6.05
CA SER A 57 7.18 -6.37 -7.12
C SER A 57 6.29 -7.33 -7.92
N ARG A 58 6.57 -8.65 -7.95
CA ARG A 58 5.69 -9.65 -8.57
C ARG A 58 4.38 -9.83 -7.80
N ARG A 59 4.43 -9.77 -6.47
CA ARG A 59 3.23 -9.82 -5.63
C ARG A 59 2.37 -8.58 -5.85
N PHE A 60 3.00 -7.41 -5.97
CA PHE A 60 2.30 -6.12 -6.01
C PHE A 60 1.96 -5.57 -7.39
N ARG A 61 2.38 -6.22 -8.48
CA ARG A 61 2.03 -5.86 -9.87
C ARG A 61 1.01 -6.79 -10.52
N ASN A 62 0.39 -7.68 -9.76
CA ASN A 62 -0.73 -8.49 -10.24
C ASN A 62 -2.00 -7.62 -10.23
N MET A 63 -2.47 -7.23 -11.41
CA MET A 63 -3.73 -6.51 -11.59
C MET A 63 -4.78 -7.39 -12.25
#